data_AF-A0A0F7EFT3-F1
#
_entry.id   AF-A0A0F7EFT3-F1
#
_cell.length_a   1.000
_cell.length_b   1.000
_cell.length_c   1.000
_cell.angle_alpha   90.00
_cell.angle_beta   90.00
_cell.angle_gamma   90.00
#
_symmetry.space_group_name_H-M   'P 1'
#
loop_
_entity.id
_entity.type
_entity.pdbx_description
1 polymer ?
#
loop_
_entity_poly.entity_id
_entity_poly.type
_entity_poly.pdbx_seq_one_letter_code
_entity_poly.pdbx_strand_id
1 'polypeptide(L)' 'MKEMLNCRDAARTAGVSQRTILRAIASKQLAAEKIGDGKTSSYLLNRTALESYIQHRGRK' A
#
# COMPACT_ATOMS: atom_id res chain seq x y z
N MET A 1 12.40 -11.17 7.45
CA MET A 1 11.06 -11.05 8.08
C MET A 1 10.14 -10.33 7.10
N LYS A 2 8.90 -10.81 6.87
CA LYS A 2 7.92 -10.08 6.05
C LYS A 2 7.31 -8.98 6.91
N GLU A 3 7.83 -7.76 6.81
CA GLU A 3 7.21 -6.60 7.47
C GLU A 3 5.91 -6.23 6.74
N MET A 4 4.78 -6.49 7.39
CA MET A 4 3.45 -6.07 6.93
C MET A 4 3.14 -4.68 7.48
N LEU A 5 2.73 -3.77 6.62
CA LEU A 5 2.39 -2.38 6.92
C LEU A 5 0.89 -2.17 6.69
N ASN A 6 0.25 -1.36 7.54
CA ASN A 6 -1.09 -0.87 7.23
C ASN A 6 -1.02 0.27 6.19
N CYS A 7 -2.15 0.65 5.61
CA CYS A 7 -2.22 1.74 4.64
C CYS A 7 -1.69 3.09 5.16
N ARG A 8 -1.78 3.37 6.46
CA ARG A 8 -1.35 4.64 7.06
C ARG A 8 0.17 4.71 7.14
N ASP A 9 0.81 3.63 7.58
CA ASP A 9 2.26 3.52 7.65
C ASP A 9 2.85 3.47 6.24
N ALA A 10 2.23 2.71 5.33
CA ALA A 10 2.64 2.70 3.92
C ALA A 10 2.57 4.09 3.27
N ALA A 11 1.52 4.86 3.56
CA ALA A 11 1.37 6.23 3.08
C ALA A 11 2.48 7.15 3.64
N ARG A 12 2.82 7.02 4.93
CA ARG A 12 3.91 7.76 5.56
C ARG A 12 5.26 7.41 4.93
N THR A 13 5.55 6.13 4.75
CA THR A 13 6.80 5.65 4.13
C THR A 13 6.93 6.10 2.68
N ALA A 14 5.84 6.07 1.92
CA ALA A 14 5.84 6.51 0.53
C ALA A 14 5.74 8.04 0.35
N GLY A 15 5.55 8.81 1.43
CA GLY A 15 5.40 10.27 1.37
C GLY A 15 4.12 10.73 0.65
N VAL A 16 3.02 9.95 0.71
CA VAL A 16 1.78 10.21 -0.03
C VAL A 16 0.56 10.16 0.88
N SER A 17 -0.60 10.57 0.35
CA SER A 17 -1.86 10.40 1.08
C SER A 17 -2.31 8.94 1.10
N GLN A 18 -3.00 8.53 2.18
CA GLN A 18 -3.59 7.19 2.30
C GLN A 18 -4.54 6.88 1.14
N ARG A 19 -5.28 7.87 0.64
CA ARG A 19 -6.13 7.74 -0.55
C ARG A 19 -5.35 7.32 -1.79
N THR A 20 -4.10 7.76 -1.91
CA THR A 20 -3.23 7.39 -3.03
C THR A 20 -2.83 5.92 -2.96
N ILE A 21 -2.50 5.43 -1.75
CA ILE A 21 -2.22 4.01 -1.51
C ILE A 21 -3.46 3.16 -1.83
N LEU A 22 -4.63 3.55 -1.34
CA LEU A 22 -5.89 2.84 -1.64
C LEU A 22 -6.20 2.82 -3.15
N ARG A 23 -5.94 3.92 -3.86
CA ARG A 23 -6.08 3.97 -5.32
C ARG A 23 -5.09 3.02 -6.01
N ALA A 24 -3.85 2.95 -5.55
CA ALA A 24 -2.84 2.06 -6.10
C ALA A 24 -3.18 0.57 -5.88
N ILE A 25 -3.78 0.25 -4.74
CA ILE A 25 -4.32 -1.09 -4.46
C ILE A 25 -5.49 -1.39 -5.43
N ALA A 26 -6.45 -0.47 -5.54
CA ALA A 26 -7.61 -0.62 -6.41
C ALA A 26 -7.23 -0.75 -7.90
N SER A 27 -6.19 -0.05 -8.35
CA SER A 27 -5.65 -0.15 -9.71
C SER A 27 -4.68 -1.33 -9.92
N LYS A 28 -4.52 -2.20 -8.92
CA LYS A 28 -3.58 -3.35 -8.93
C LYS A 28 -2.12 -2.96 -9.15
N GLN A 29 -1.75 -1.71 -8.90
CA GLN A 29 -0.36 -1.22 -8.96
C GLN A 29 0.42 -1.55 -7.69
N LEU A 30 -0.28 -1.86 -6.59
CA LEU A 30 0.32 -2.17 -5.31
C LEU A 30 -0.37 -3.41 -4.71
N ALA A 31 0.40 -4.46 -4.48
CA ALA A 31 -0.09 -5.69 -3.89
C ALA A 31 -0.42 -5.47 -2.40
N ALA A 32 -1.64 -5.79 -2.02
CA ALA A 32 -2.11 -5.73 -0.65
C ALA A 32 -3.06 -6.89 -0.36
N GLU A 33 -3.03 -7.36 0.87
CA GLU A 33 -3.94 -8.37 1.41
C GLU A 33 -5.07 -7.67 2.15
N LYS A 34 -6.30 -7.96 1.77
CA LYS A 34 -7.49 -7.40 2.39
C LYS A 34 -7.76 -8.14 3.70
N ILE A 35 -7.88 -7.40 4.80
CA ILE A 35 -8.23 -7.96 6.11
C ILE A 35 -9.58 -7.42 6.55
N GLY A 36 -10.51 -8.34 6.78
CA GLY A 36 -11.85 -8.08 7.28
C GLY A 36 -12.90 -7.94 6.17
N ASP A 37 -14.12 -8.34 6.52
CA ASP A 37 -15.29 -8.32 5.65
C ASP A 37 -16.21 -7.13 5.97
N GLY A 38 -16.79 -6.53 4.92
CA GLY A 38 -17.72 -5.40 5.04
C GLY A 38 -17.21 -4.05 4.52
N LYS A 39 -17.85 -2.94 4.95
CA LYS A 39 -17.55 -1.56 4.48
C LYS A 39 -16.25 -0.99 5.07
N THR A 40 -15.76 -1.56 6.17
CA THR A 40 -14.56 -1.12 6.92
C THR A 40 -13.40 -2.10 6.77
N SER A 41 -13.28 -2.74 5.60
CA SER A 41 -12.14 -3.60 5.32
C SER A 41 -10.83 -2.82 5.40
N SER A 42 -9.85 -3.41 6.08
CA SER A 42 -8.48 -2.91 6.14
C SER A 42 -7.62 -3.60 5.08
N TYR A 43 -6.45 -3.04 4.79
CA TYR A 43 -5.47 -3.65 3.91
C TYR A 43 -4.12 -3.71 4.61
N LEU A 44 -3.46 -4.86 4.49
CA LEU A 44 -2.06 -5.04 4.81
C LEU A 44 -1.23 -5.06 3.55
N LEU A 45 -0.10 -4.37 3.58
CA LEU A 45 0.83 -4.24 2.49
C LEU A 45 2.15 -4.86 2.88
N ASN A 46 2.78 -5.56 1.96
CA ASN A 46 4.16 -5.99 2.16
C ASN A 46 5.10 -4.80 1.90
N ARG A 47 6.04 -4.55 2.82
CA ARG A 47 7.06 -3.50 2.68
C ARG A 47 7.83 -3.58 1.36
N THR A 48 8.20 -4.78 0.92
CA THR A 48 8.92 -4.98 -0.37
C THR A 48 8.07 -4.60 -1.59
N ALA A 49 6.76 -4.83 -1.55
CA ALA A 49 5.84 -4.40 -2.59
C ALA A 49 5.70 -2.87 -2.61
N LEU A 50 5.67 -2.23 -1.44
CA LEU A 50 5.63 -0.79 -1.31
C LEU A 50 6.92 -0.14 -1.84
N GLU A 51 8.09 -0.67 -1.50
CA GLU A 51 9.38 -0.18 -2.00
C GLU A 51 9.47 -0.28 -3.52
N SER A 52 9.04 -1.42 -4.08
CA SER A 52 8.94 -1.62 -5.53
C SER A 52 8.03 -0.55 -6.16
N TYR A 53 6.86 -0.31 -5.57
CA TYR A 53 5.93 0.73 -6.03
C TYR A 53 6.55 2.14 -5.99
N ILE A 54 7.25 2.50 -4.91
CA ILE A 54 7.92 3.80 -4.78
C ILE A 54 9.00 3.95 -5.86
N GLN A 55 9.83 2.93 -6.08
CA GLN A 55 10.87 2.94 -7.11
C GLN A 55 10.30 3.12 -8.51
N HIS A 56 9.20 2.44 -8.84
CA HIS A 56 8.55 2.58 -10.15
C HIS A 56 7.90 3.96 -10.35
N ARG A 57 7.40 4.57 -9.27
CA ARG A 57 6.79 5.90 -9.32
C ARG A 57 7.83 7.03 -9.42
N GLY A 58 8.99 6.85 -8.79
CA GLY A 58 10.08 7.85 -8.74
C GLY A 58 10.90 7.97 -10.02
N ARG A 59 10.79 7.01 -10.96
CA ARG A 59 11.36 7.16 -12.31
C ARG A 59 10.48 8.09 -13.14
N LYS A 60 10.77 9.39 -13.06
CA LYS A 60 10.41 10.39 -14.07
C LYS A 60 11.66 11.11 -14.52
#